data_AF-C7XG24-F1
#
_entry.id   AF-C7XG24-F1
#
_cell.length_a   1.000
_cell.length_b   1.000
_cell.length_c   1.000
_cell.angle_alpha   90.00
_cell.angle_beta   90.00
_cell.angle_gamma   90.00
#
_symmetry.space_group_name_H-M   'P 1'
#
loop_
_entity.id
_entity.type
_entity.pdbx_description
1 polymer ?
#
loop_
_entity_poly.entity_id
_entity_poly.type
_entity_poly.pdbx_seq_one_letter_code
_entity_poly.pdbx_strand_id
1 'polypeptide(L)' 'MPLREISNGLHSANGNLNHLGIPCAPSKSNLSYQNEKRSCEFFCDCYYALLNYFGQLPL' A
#
# COMPACT_ATOMS: atom_id res chain seq x y z
N MET A 1 5.97 -6.95 4.95
CA MET A 1 6.30 -5.51 5.13
C MET A 1 5.49 -4.96 6.30
N PRO A 2 6.09 -4.29 7.29
CA PRO A 2 5.35 -3.79 8.45
C PRO A 2 4.34 -2.69 8.06
N LEU A 3 3.15 -2.70 8.66
CA LEU A 3 2.11 -1.68 8.43
C LEU A 3 2.60 -0.25 8.67
N ARG A 4 3.56 -0.08 9.59
CA ARG A 4 4.22 1.21 9.86
C ARG A 4 4.96 1.74 8.63
N GLU A 5 5.71 0.89 7.94
CA GLU A 5 6.46 1.30 6.73
C GLU A 5 5.51 1.74 5.63
N ILE A 6 4.39 1.02 5.46
CA ILE A 6 3.34 1.38 4.49
C ILE A 6 2.74 2.74 4.85
N SER A 7 2.36 2.94 6.11
CA SER A 7 1.77 4.20 6.58
C SER A 7 2.75 5.38 6.39
N ASN A 8 4.03 5.18 6.69
CA ASN A 8 5.05 6.21 6.54
C ASN A 8 5.32 6.54 5.07
N GLY A 9 5.39 5.53 4.19
CA GLY A 9 5.55 5.74 2.75
C GLY A 9 4.36 6.45 2.10
N LEU A 10 3.14 6.15 2.54
CA LEU A 10 1.96 6.90 2.10
C LEU A 10 2.00 8.36 2.59
N HIS A 11 2.44 8.58 3.83
CA HIS A 11 2.57 9.92 4.38
C HIS A 11 3.62 10.77 3.65
N SER A 12 4.76 10.18 3.27
CA SER A 12 5.76 10.90 2.47
C SER A 12 5.26 11.21 1.05
N ALA A 13 4.33 10.42 0.52
CA ALA A 13 3.72 10.62 -0.79
C ALA A 13 2.47 11.54 -0.77
N ASN A 14 2.17 12.25 0.34
CA ASN A 14 0.90 12.98 0.51
C ASN A 14 0.62 14.02 -0.60
N GLY A 15 1.65 14.70 -1.11
CA GLY A 15 1.50 15.62 -2.25
C GLY A 15 1.01 14.91 -3.51
N ASN A 16 1.61 13.77 -3.86
CA ASN A 16 1.18 12.96 -5.00
C ASN A 16 -0.22 12.39 -4.79
N LEU A 17 -0.55 11.95 -3.57
CA LEU A 17 -1.89 11.47 -3.24
C LEU A 17 -2.96 12.55 -3.46
N ASN A 18 -2.67 13.80 -3.10
CA ASN A 18 -3.60 14.92 -3.32
C ASN A 18 -3.90 15.10 -4.82
N HIS A 19 -2.87 15.01 -5.68
CA HIS A 19 -3.04 15.04 -7.14
C HIS A 19 -3.84 13.85 -7.69
N LEU A 20 -3.84 12.72 -6.99
CA LEU A 20 -4.64 11.53 -7.32
C LEU A 20 -6.06 11.56 -6.72
N GLY A 21 -6.49 12.67 -6.13
CA GLY A 21 -7.80 12.82 -5.51
C GLY A 21 -7.90 12.21 -4.11
N ILE A 22 -6.78 11.83 -3.51
CA ILE A 22 -6.69 11.34 -2.12
C ILE A 22 -6.21 12.50 -1.25
N PRO A 23 -7.09 13.20 -0.53
CA PRO A 23 -6.76 14.46 0.13
C PRO A 23 -5.66 14.32 1.19
N CYS A 24 -5.60 13.15 1.85
CA CYS A 24 -4.55 12.82 2.79
C CYS A 24 -4.27 11.32 2.82
N ALA A 25 -3.03 10.98 3.15
CA ALA A 25 -2.64 9.60 3.40
C ALA A 25 -3.47 9.00 4.55
N PRO A 26 -3.99 7.77 4.41
CA PRO A 26 -4.70 7.10 5.50
C PRO A 26 -3.75 6.84 6.66
N SER A 27 -4.26 7.00 7.88
CA SER A 27 -3.52 6.70 9.10
C SER A 27 -3.24 5.19 9.23
N LYS A 28 -2.26 4.84 10.07
CA LYS A 28 -1.98 3.45 10.45
C LYS A 28 -3.23 2.72 10.97
N SER A 29 -4.05 3.37 11.80
CA SER A 29 -5.28 2.77 12.34
C SER A 29 -6.33 2.53 11.25
N ASN A 30 -6.50 3.46 10.31
CA ASN A 30 -7.40 3.27 9.16
C ASN A 30 -6.96 2.09 8.29
N LEU A 31 -5.66 2.00 7.99
CA LEU A 31 -5.11 0.88 7.23
C LEU A 31 -5.29 -0.45 7.98
N SER A 32 -5.07 -0.48 9.29
CA SER A 32 -5.27 -1.68 10.12
C SER A 32 -6.73 -2.16 10.07
N TYR A 33 -7.67 -1.24 10.25
CA TYR A 33 -9.10 -1.54 10.22
C TYR A 33 -9.55 -2.06 8.86
N GLN A 34 -9.05 -1.47 7.78
CA GLN A 34 -9.35 -1.98 6.45
C GLN A 34 -8.72 -3.34 6.20
N ASN A 35 -7.49 -3.59 6.67
CA ASN A 35 -6.82 -4.87 6.49
C ASN A 35 -7.55 -6.01 7.19
N GLU A 36 -8.15 -5.76 8.35
CA GLU A 36 -9.00 -6.73 9.05
C GLU A 36 -10.21 -7.18 8.20
N LYS A 37 -10.70 -6.29 7.33
CA LYS A 37 -11.89 -6.53 6.50
C LYS A 37 -11.58 -7.07 5.10
N ARG A 38 -10.32 -7.03 4.66
CA ARG A 38 -9.92 -7.54 3.34
C ARG A 38 -9.73 -9.06 3.41
N SER A 39 -10.11 -9.77 2.35
CA SER A 39 -9.81 -11.19 2.23
C SER A 39 -8.31 -11.41 2.07
N CYS A 40 -7.83 -12.63 2.37
CA CYS A 40 -6.42 -12.97 2.17
C CYS A 40 -6.01 -12.88 0.68
N GLU A 41 -6.95 -13.11 -0.24
CA GLU A 41 -6.76 -13.05 -1.69
C GLU A 41 -6.27 -11.67 -2.13
N PHE A 42 -6.80 -10.59 -1.55
CA PHE A 42 -6.34 -9.24 -1.84
C PHE A 42 -4.82 -9.08 -1.63
N PHE A 43 -4.31 -9.61 -0.53
CA PHE A 43 -2.87 -9.52 -0.22
C PHE A 43 -2.03 -10.40 -1.15
N CYS A 44 -2.57 -11.56 -1.55
CA CYS A 44 -1.98 -12.44 -2.54
C CYS A 44 -1.85 -11.73 -3.89
N ASP A 45 -2.95 -11.13 -4.36
CA ASP A 45 -3.01 -10.39 -5.62
C ASP A 45 -2.08 -9.19 -5.61
N CYS A 46 -2.07 -8.42 -4.51
CA CYS A 46 -1.10 -7.33 -4.35
C CYS A 46 0.34 -7.82 -4.42
N TYR A 47 0.67 -8.93 -3.76
CA TYR A 47 2.02 -9.49 -3.80
C TYR A 47 2.42 -9.88 -5.22
N TYR A 48 1.58 -10.64 -5.93
CA TYR A 48 1.90 -11.07 -7.30
C TYR A 48 1.93 -9.92 -8.30
N ALA A 49 1.08 -8.89 -8.12
CA ALA A 49 1.15 -7.68 -8.94
C ALA A 49 2.48 -6.94 -8.73
N LEU A 50 2.92 -6.75 -7.48
CA LEU A 50 4.20 -6.13 -7.16
C LEU A 50 5.38 -6.98 -7.65
N LEU A 51 5.31 -8.31 -7.47
CA LEU A 51 6.32 -9.24 -7.96
C LEU A 51 6.43 -9.18 -9.48
N ASN A 52 5.32 -9.14 -10.20
CA ASN A 52 5.34 -9.03 -11.66
C ASN A 52 5.92 -7.69 -12.13
N TYR A 53 5.66 -6.60 -11.41
CA TYR A 53 6.16 -5.28 -11.76
C TYR A 53 7.66 -5.11 -11.45
N PHE A 54 8.10 -5.54 -10.26
CA PHE A 54 9.48 -5.33 -9.79
C PHE A 54 10.41 -6.54 -10.03
N GLY A 55 9.87 -7.74 -10.14
CA GLY A 55 10.62 -8.99 -10.27
C GLY A 55 11.16 -9.27 -11.68
N GLN A 56 11.05 -8.31 -12.61
CA GLN A 56 11.62 -8.41 -13.95
C GLN A 56 13.12 -8.06 -14.02
N LEU A 57 13.77 -7.79 -12.88
CA LEU A 57 15.23 -7.62 -12.86
C LEU A 57 15.91 -8.93 -13.29
N PRO A 58 16.71 -8.94 -14.37
CA PRO A 58 17.58 -10.08 -14.64
C PRO A 58 18.59 -10.20 -13.48
N LEU A 59 18.80 -11.43 -13.01
CA LEU A 59 19.86 -11.76 -12.06
C LEU A 59 21.24 -11.38 -12.61
#